data_AF-A0A821WPY4-F1
#
_entry.id   AF-A0A821WPY4-F1
#
_cell.length_a   1.000
_cell.length_b   1.000
_cell.length_c   1.000
_cell.angle_alpha   90.00
_cell.angle_beta   90.00
_cell.angle_gamma   90.00
#
_symmetry.space_group_name_H-M   'P 1'
#
loop_
_entity.id
_entity.type
_entity.pdbx_description
1 polymer ?
#
loop_
_entity_poly.entity_id
_entity_poly.type
_entity_poly.pdbx_seq_one_letter_code
_entity_poly.pdbx_strand_id
1 'polypeptide(L)'
;MEQRIRFGGLVNRDTFAPLVVSTLFILLTSILAHCARRLVQNIVKDPFVRLLFEEAIAAAELCGCCFELIVVADNFGVATYAVYLFALTIWWSLNWGDATACPYTHIEDVIEGRGDVRKAILKTWAELGGGMLVFKYVQMYWALEISDTHKDKAVEDCSADLQVPVLYGALVEGIATCLCRLASRALGDLNPRFATAIDAFIGTSLVVAGSLYRNTILTYNYQENPNADFYLSISCKVNLGRAFDYSGGYFNPVLATSLKAGCHGHSLSEFATVYWAGACAGSIVSVYLYKLPIIQEYVRGTTEVNGDSIWAGKED
;
A
#
# COMPACT_ATOMS: atom_id res chain seq x y z
N MET A 1 39.05 -35.26 21.45
CA MET A 1 38.87 -35.74 20.07
C MET A 1 37.63 -35.05 19.53
N GLU A 2 37.77 -34.38 18.39
CA GLU A 2 37.03 -33.20 17.93
C GLU A 2 35.49 -33.30 17.92
N GLN A 3 34.84 -32.28 18.48
CA GLN A 3 33.52 -31.83 18.02
C GLN A 3 33.68 -31.24 16.62
N ARG A 4 33.28 -32.00 15.60
CA ARG A 4 33.23 -31.52 14.22
C ARG A 4 32.05 -30.55 14.08
N ILE A 5 32.35 -29.26 14.16
CA ILE A 5 31.45 -28.17 13.78
C ILE A 5 31.06 -28.39 12.31
N ARG A 6 29.80 -28.76 12.03
CA ARG A 6 29.26 -28.72 10.67
C ARG A 6 28.90 -27.28 10.33
N PHE A 7 29.86 -26.53 9.80
CA PHE A 7 29.55 -25.39 8.94
C PHE A 7 29.07 -25.94 7.60
N GLY A 8 27.76 -26.13 7.49
CA GLY A 8 27.07 -26.50 6.26
C GLY A 8 25.66 -25.95 6.32
N GLY A 9 25.49 -24.68 5.95
CA GLY A 9 24.19 -24.04 5.78
C GLY A 9 23.44 -24.71 4.64
N LEU A 10 22.78 -25.83 4.93
CA LEU A 10 21.78 -26.42 4.06
C LEU A 10 20.57 -25.51 4.11
N VAL A 11 20.34 -24.78 3.01
CA VAL A 11 19.07 -24.12 2.72
C VAL A 11 17.95 -25.12 3.02
N ASN A 12 17.06 -24.80 3.96
CA ASN A 12 15.97 -25.69 4.35
C ASN A 12 15.05 -25.88 3.14
N ARG A 13 15.10 -27.07 2.54
CA ARG A 13 14.43 -27.37 1.27
C ARG A 13 12.91 -27.24 1.38
N ASP A 14 12.38 -27.49 2.57
CA ASP A 14 10.95 -27.45 2.89
C ASP A 14 10.40 -26.02 2.91
N THR A 15 11.24 -25.01 3.21
CA THR A 15 10.85 -23.59 3.16
C THR A 15 11.31 -22.91 1.87
N PHE A 16 12.43 -23.33 1.30
CA PHE A 16 13.00 -22.66 0.14
C PHE A 16 12.23 -22.93 -1.14
N ALA A 17 11.81 -24.18 -1.38
CA ALA A 17 11.11 -24.52 -2.61
C ALA A 17 9.75 -23.79 -2.73
N PRO A 18 8.89 -23.73 -1.69
CA PRO A 18 7.62 -23.01 -1.80
C PRO A 18 7.83 -21.48 -1.90
N LEU A 19 8.82 -20.90 -1.22
CA LEU A 19 9.16 -19.47 -1.38
C LEU A 19 9.63 -19.15 -2.81
N VAL A 20 10.37 -20.05 -3.45
CA VAL A 20 10.74 -19.91 -4.87
C VAL A 20 9.49 -19.91 -5.76
N VAL A 21 8.52 -20.77 -5.48
CA VAL A 21 7.25 -20.82 -6.23
C VAL A 21 6.50 -19.48 -6.12
N SER A 22 6.36 -18.91 -4.92
CA SER A 22 5.78 -17.57 -4.71
C SER A 22 6.57 -16.48 -5.43
N THR A 23 7.90 -16.55 -5.39
CA THR A 23 8.77 -15.59 -6.10
C THR A 23 8.55 -15.64 -7.60
N LEU A 24 8.50 -16.84 -8.17
CA LEU A 24 8.27 -17.04 -9.61
C LEU A 24 6.88 -16.54 -10.02
N PHE A 25 5.86 -16.72 -9.18
CA PHE A 25 4.54 -16.18 -9.44
C PHE A 25 4.52 -14.65 -9.44
N ILE A 26 5.13 -14.01 -8.45
CA ILE A 26 5.25 -12.55 -8.37
C ILE A 26 5.97 -12.01 -9.62
N LEU A 27 7.11 -12.61 -9.98
CA LEU A 27 7.86 -12.22 -11.18
C LEU A 27 7.07 -12.45 -12.47
N LEU A 28 6.37 -13.58 -12.59
CA LEU A 28 5.52 -13.87 -13.75
C LEU A 28 4.40 -12.83 -13.88
N THR A 29 3.73 -12.49 -12.77
CA THR A 29 2.67 -11.48 -12.73
C THR A 29 3.21 -10.12 -13.20
N SER A 30 4.36 -9.70 -12.68
CA SER A 30 5.02 -8.45 -13.09
C SER A 30 5.47 -8.44 -14.56
N ILE A 31 5.99 -9.56 -15.08
CA ILE A 31 6.38 -9.69 -16.49
C ILE A 31 5.15 -9.62 -17.39
N LEU A 32 4.08 -10.35 -17.06
CA LEU A 32 2.83 -10.32 -17.82
C LEU A 32 2.23 -8.92 -17.85
N ALA A 33 2.22 -8.23 -16.71
CA ALA A 33 1.76 -6.85 -16.61
C ALA A 33 2.63 -5.88 -17.44
N HIS A 34 3.96 -6.02 -17.38
CA HIS A 34 4.88 -5.23 -18.21
C HIS A 34 4.65 -5.48 -19.70
N CYS A 35 4.49 -6.73 -20.13
CA CYS A 35 4.19 -7.08 -21.52
C CYS A 35 2.84 -6.51 -21.97
N ALA A 36 1.80 -6.61 -21.13
CA ALA A 36 0.48 -6.06 -21.41
C ALA A 36 0.52 -4.53 -21.54
N ARG A 37 1.24 -3.84 -20.64
CA ARG A 37 1.51 -2.39 -20.73
C ARG A 37 2.16 -2.03 -22.06
N ARG A 38 3.23 -2.73 -22.46
CA ARG A 38 3.92 -2.49 -23.75
C ARG A 38 3.00 -2.71 -24.95
N LEU A 39 2.16 -3.74 -24.90
CA LEU A 39 1.18 -4.01 -25.94
C LEU A 39 0.15 -2.86 -26.05
N VAL A 40 -0.39 -2.42 -24.92
CA VAL A 40 -1.31 -1.27 -24.83
C VAL A 40 -0.67 0.01 -25.37
N GLN A 41 0.59 0.28 -25.03
CA GLN A 41 1.34 1.43 -25.53
C GLN A 41 1.52 1.43 -27.05
N ASN A 42 1.61 0.25 -27.66
CA ASN A 42 1.78 0.09 -29.11
C ASN A 42 0.45 0.14 -29.87
N ILE A 43 -0.65 -0.38 -29.28
CA ILE A 43 -1.96 -0.50 -29.94
C ILE A 43 -2.81 0.74 -29.74
N VAL A 44 -2.87 1.27 -28.51
CA VAL A 44 -3.80 2.33 -28.11
C VAL A 44 -3.16 3.69 -28.33
N LYS A 45 -3.67 4.42 -29.31
CA LYS A 45 -3.14 5.74 -29.70
C LYS A 45 -3.67 6.89 -28.85
N ASP A 46 -4.93 6.81 -28.40
CA ASP A 46 -5.51 7.84 -27.55
C ASP A 46 -4.84 7.83 -26.17
N PRO A 47 -4.23 8.95 -25.72
CA PRO A 47 -3.48 8.96 -24.47
C PRO A 47 -4.32 8.65 -23.24
N PHE A 48 -5.59 9.07 -23.21
CA PHE A 48 -6.46 8.88 -22.06
C PHE A 48 -6.97 7.44 -21.99
N VAL A 49 -7.43 6.87 -23.12
CA VAL A 49 -7.82 5.45 -23.19
C VAL A 49 -6.62 4.57 -22.85
N ARG A 50 -5.42 4.91 -23.33
CA ARG A 50 -4.19 4.20 -22.97
C ARG A 50 -3.96 4.22 -21.47
N LEU A 51 -4.08 5.37 -20.83
CA LEU A 51 -3.94 5.51 -19.38
C LEU A 51 -4.98 4.68 -18.63
N LEU A 52 -6.23 4.61 -19.09
CA LEU A 52 -7.25 3.75 -18.46
C LEU A 52 -6.82 2.26 -18.47
N PHE A 53 -6.28 1.77 -19.59
CA PHE A 53 -5.75 0.40 -19.64
C PHE A 53 -4.51 0.24 -18.76
N GLU A 54 -3.62 1.24 -18.71
CA GLU A 54 -2.45 1.20 -17.83
C GLU A 54 -2.84 1.17 -16.35
N GLU A 55 -3.85 1.95 -15.92
CA GLU A 55 -4.40 1.88 -14.56
C GLU A 55 -5.01 0.51 -14.23
N ALA A 56 -5.75 -0.08 -15.17
CA ALA A 56 -6.31 -1.41 -14.99
C ALA A 56 -5.21 -2.49 -14.86
N ILE A 57 -4.17 -2.43 -15.69
CA ILE A 57 -3.08 -3.41 -15.64
C ILE A 57 -2.20 -3.20 -14.40
N ALA A 58 -1.94 -1.95 -14.01
CA ALA A 58 -1.22 -1.62 -12.79
C ALA A 58 -1.95 -2.15 -11.56
N ALA A 59 -3.27 -1.94 -11.48
CA ALA A 59 -4.10 -2.46 -10.40
C ALA A 59 -4.16 -4.00 -10.39
N ALA A 60 -4.21 -4.63 -11.56
CA ALA A 60 -4.13 -6.08 -11.69
C ALA A 60 -2.77 -6.60 -11.17
N GLU A 61 -1.65 -6.00 -11.57
CA GLU A 61 -0.31 -6.39 -11.08
C GLU A 61 -0.21 -6.24 -9.55
N LEU A 62 -0.60 -5.07 -9.04
CA LEU A 62 -0.60 -4.76 -7.60
C LEU A 62 -1.38 -5.82 -6.83
N CYS A 63 -2.64 -6.06 -7.18
CA CYS A 63 -3.50 -6.99 -6.47
C CYS A 63 -2.99 -8.45 -6.62
N GLY A 64 -2.57 -8.85 -7.82
CA GLY A 64 -2.05 -10.19 -8.10
C GLY A 64 -0.81 -10.51 -7.26
N CYS A 65 0.17 -9.60 -7.25
CA CYS A 65 1.36 -9.75 -6.40
C CYS A 65 0.99 -9.76 -4.91
N CYS A 66 0.06 -8.90 -4.47
CA CYS A 66 -0.35 -8.84 -3.07
C CYS A 66 -1.12 -10.07 -2.58
N PHE A 67 -1.88 -10.75 -3.44
CA PHE A 67 -2.47 -12.05 -3.09
C PHE A 67 -1.39 -13.07 -2.73
N GLU A 68 -0.33 -13.16 -3.53
CA GLU A 68 0.77 -14.07 -3.22
C GLU A 68 1.62 -13.57 -2.05
N LEU A 69 1.72 -12.26 -1.83
CA LEU A 69 2.35 -11.72 -0.62
C LEU A 69 1.63 -12.16 0.65
N ILE A 70 0.30 -12.31 0.67
CA ILE A 70 -0.42 -12.88 1.81
C ILE A 70 0.07 -14.31 2.09
N VAL A 71 0.17 -15.14 1.05
CA VAL A 71 0.74 -16.50 1.17
C VAL A 71 2.16 -16.44 1.73
N VAL A 72 2.97 -15.47 1.29
CA VAL A 72 4.33 -15.28 1.81
C VAL A 72 4.33 -14.88 3.29
N ALA A 73 3.44 -13.97 3.71
CA ALA A 73 3.33 -13.52 5.09
C ALA A 73 2.90 -14.67 6.02
N ASP A 74 1.90 -15.45 5.63
CA ASP A 74 1.33 -16.53 6.43
C ASP A 74 2.32 -17.69 6.62
N ASN A 75 3.17 -17.97 5.62
CA ASN A 75 4.05 -19.13 5.63
C ASN A 75 5.52 -18.81 5.97
N PHE A 76 6.00 -17.60 5.67
CA PHE A 76 7.40 -17.19 5.88
C PHE A 76 7.56 -15.95 6.76
N GLY A 77 6.46 -15.39 7.26
CA GLY A 77 6.43 -14.29 8.20
C GLY A 77 6.50 -12.90 7.57
N VAL A 78 6.09 -11.92 8.39
CA VAL A 78 5.93 -10.51 7.98
C VAL A 78 7.26 -9.85 7.57
N ALA A 79 8.41 -10.33 8.09
CA ALA A 79 9.71 -9.84 7.66
C ALA A 79 10.01 -10.18 6.19
N THR A 80 9.70 -11.41 5.77
CA THR A 80 9.84 -11.85 4.39
C THR A 80 8.89 -11.05 3.49
N TYR A 81 7.62 -10.95 3.88
CA TYR A 81 6.63 -10.09 3.22
C TYR A 81 7.16 -8.66 2.99
N ALA A 82 7.74 -8.04 4.02
CA ALA A 82 8.26 -6.67 3.93
C ALA A 82 9.37 -6.51 2.89
N VAL A 83 10.26 -7.51 2.76
CA VAL A 83 11.33 -7.49 1.75
C VAL A 83 10.75 -7.52 0.33
N TYR A 84 9.76 -8.38 0.07
CA TYR A 84 9.11 -8.43 -1.24
C TYR A 84 8.29 -7.17 -1.51
N LEU A 85 7.50 -6.69 -0.55
CA LEU A 85 6.71 -5.47 -0.70
C LEU A 85 7.61 -4.26 -0.98
N PHE A 86 8.74 -4.13 -0.28
CA PHE A 86 9.71 -3.07 -0.54
C PHE A 86 10.26 -3.12 -1.97
N ALA A 87 10.69 -4.30 -2.43
CA ALA A 87 11.20 -4.49 -3.79
C ALA A 87 10.13 -4.20 -4.85
N LEU A 88 8.90 -4.68 -4.64
CA LEU A 88 7.77 -4.43 -5.52
C LEU A 88 7.38 -2.95 -5.56
N THR A 89 7.42 -2.25 -4.43
CA THR A 89 7.10 -0.81 -4.38
C THR A 89 8.13 0.01 -5.17
N ILE A 90 9.41 -0.36 -5.12
CA ILE A 90 10.43 0.24 -6.00
C ILE A 90 10.11 -0.08 -7.47
N TRP A 91 9.80 -1.34 -7.78
CA TRP A 91 9.47 -1.76 -9.14
C TRP A 91 8.27 -1.00 -9.72
N TRP A 92 7.17 -0.87 -8.96
CA TRP A 92 5.97 -0.20 -9.42
C TRP A 92 6.21 1.28 -9.69
N SER A 93 6.89 1.98 -8.77
CA SER A 93 7.31 3.37 -8.96
C SER A 93 8.26 3.55 -10.16
N LEU A 94 9.07 2.52 -10.42
CA LEU A 94 9.90 2.30 -11.62
C LEU A 94 9.13 2.33 -12.93
N ASN A 95 8.08 1.53 -12.95
CA ASN A 95 7.56 0.95 -14.17
C ASN A 95 6.29 1.63 -14.66
N TRP A 96 5.46 2.19 -13.76
CA TRP A 96 4.08 2.56 -14.10
C TRP A 96 3.86 4.00 -14.61
N GLY A 97 4.83 4.90 -14.44
CA GLY A 97 4.70 6.28 -14.94
C GLY A 97 3.49 6.99 -14.34
N ASP A 98 2.56 7.45 -15.18
CA ASP A 98 1.38 8.20 -14.74
C ASP A 98 0.26 7.32 -14.14
N ALA A 99 0.31 6.00 -14.34
CA ALA A 99 -0.66 5.08 -13.74
C ALA A 99 -0.31 4.84 -12.27
N THR A 100 -1.31 4.92 -11.39
CA THR A 100 -1.10 4.89 -9.94
C THR A 100 -1.73 3.68 -9.24
N ALA A 101 -2.69 3.01 -9.90
CA ALA A 101 -3.47 1.91 -9.34
C ALA A 101 -4.14 2.28 -8.00
N CYS A 102 -4.50 3.54 -7.81
CA CYS A 102 -4.90 4.07 -6.51
C CYS A 102 -5.95 5.18 -6.62
N PRO A 103 -7.22 4.96 -6.18
CA PRO A 103 -8.29 5.93 -6.40
C PRO A 103 -8.08 7.31 -5.78
N TYR A 104 -7.50 7.39 -4.58
CA TYR A 104 -7.38 8.67 -3.90
C TYR A 104 -6.37 9.61 -4.57
N THR A 105 -5.42 9.11 -5.36
CA THR A 105 -4.48 9.99 -6.10
C THR A 105 -5.24 10.77 -7.17
N HIS A 106 -6.25 10.18 -7.80
CA HIS A 106 -7.13 10.88 -8.75
C HIS A 106 -8.02 11.90 -8.05
N ILE A 107 -8.40 11.64 -6.80
CA ILE A 107 -9.12 12.62 -5.96
C ILE A 107 -8.21 13.80 -5.63
N GLU A 108 -6.95 13.54 -5.26
CA GLU A 108 -5.94 14.58 -5.03
C GLU A 108 -5.75 15.46 -6.27
N ASP A 109 -5.61 14.86 -7.45
CA ASP A 109 -5.49 15.59 -8.73
C ASP A 109 -6.68 16.52 -8.98
N VAL A 110 -7.90 16.07 -8.68
CA VAL A 110 -9.11 16.90 -8.80
C VAL A 110 -9.09 18.05 -7.78
N ILE A 111 -8.75 17.79 -6.52
CA ILE A 111 -8.68 18.80 -5.45
C ILE A 111 -7.62 19.86 -5.74
N GLU A 112 -6.52 19.47 -6.37
CA GLU A 112 -5.44 20.38 -6.76
C GLU A 112 -5.70 21.12 -8.07
N GLY A 113 -6.82 20.85 -8.74
CA GLY A 113 -7.17 21.46 -10.03
C GLY A 113 -6.34 20.93 -11.21
N ARG A 114 -5.67 19.78 -11.04
CA ARG A 114 -4.88 19.09 -12.09
C ARG A 114 -5.72 18.08 -12.88
N GLY A 115 -6.85 17.64 -12.33
CA GLY A 115 -7.70 16.58 -12.89
C GLY A 115 -9.17 16.95 -13.06
N ASP A 116 -9.89 16.14 -13.84
CA ASP A 116 -11.34 16.24 -14.03
C ASP A 116 -12.05 15.09 -13.29
N VAL A 117 -13.20 15.38 -12.66
CA VAL A 117 -13.97 14.41 -11.86
C VAL A 117 -14.38 13.18 -12.68
N ARG A 118 -14.81 13.37 -13.93
CA ARG A 118 -15.22 12.25 -14.77
C ARG A 118 -14.04 11.37 -15.12
N LYS A 119 -12.88 11.97 -15.42
CA LYS A 119 -11.65 11.22 -15.67
C LYS A 119 -11.20 10.44 -14.43
N ALA A 120 -11.27 11.04 -13.24
CA ALA A 120 -10.95 10.37 -11.99
C ALA A 120 -11.85 9.14 -11.77
N ILE A 121 -13.16 9.27 -11.95
CA ILE A 121 -14.11 8.16 -11.85
C ILE A 121 -13.77 7.05 -12.86
N LEU A 122 -13.50 7.40 -14.11
CA LEU A 122 -13.15 6.42 -15.15
C LEU A 122 -11.87 5.65 -14.83
N LYS A 123 -10.84 6.33 -14.31
CA LYS A 123 -9.60 5.67 -13.85
C LYS A 123 -9.90 4.71 -12.70
N THR A 124 -10.64 5.16 -11.68
CA THR A 124 -11.03 4.30 -10.54
C THR A 124 -11.82 3.06 -10.98
N TRP A 125 -12.72 3.20 -11.97
CA TRP A 125 -13.42 2.04 -12.55
C TRP A 125 -12.48 1.09 -13.29
N ALA A 126 -11.50 1.62 -14.00
CA ALA A 126 -10.49 0.81 -14.68
C ALA A 126 -9.64 0.03 -13.66
N GLU A 127 -9.20 0.67 -12.57
CA GLU A 127 -8.46 0.04 -11.48
C GLU A 127 -9.26 -1.09 -10.82
N LEU A 128 -10.53 -0.83 -10.47
CA LEU A 128 -11.44 -1.84 -9.94
C LEU A 128 -11.63 -3.02 -10.89
N GLY A 129 -11.78 -2.73 -12.19
CA GLY A 129 -11.85 -3.76 -13.23
C GLY A 129 -10.60 -4.63 -13.27
N GLY A 130 -9.42 -4.01 -13.20
CA GLY A 130 -8.13 -4.70 -13.12
C GLY A 130 -8.01 -5.62 -11.90
N GLY A 131 -8.30 -5.09 -10.71
CA GLY A 131 -8.28 -5.84 -9.45
C GLY A 131 -9.24 -7.05 -9.46
N MET A 132 -10.47 -6.87 -9.95
CA MET A 132 -11.42 -7.98 -10.05
C MET A 132 -11.00 -9.05 -11.07
N LEU A 133 -10.42 -8.65 -12.20
CA LEU A 133 -9.99 -9.60 -13.23
C LEU A 133 -8.81 -10.44 -12.77
N VAL A 134 -7.85 -9.84 -12.04
CA VAL A 134 -6.68 -10.60 -11.57
C VAL A 134 -7.07 -11.67 -10.56
N PHE A 135 -8.15 -11.48 -9.79
CA PHE A 135 -8.63 -12.51 -8.86
C PHE A 135 -8.83 -13.87 -9.54
N LYS A 136 -9.42 -13.90 -10.76
CA LYS A 136 -9.57 -15.16 -11.51
C LYS A 136 -8.23 -15.77 -11.90
N TYR A 137 -7.25 -14.94 -12.28
CA TYR A 137 -5.89 -15.39 -12.58
C TYR A 137 -5.24 -16.04 -11.36
N VAL A 138 -5.34 -15.40 -10.18
CA VAL A 138 -4.82 -15.94 -8.91
C VAL A 138 -5.52 -17.24 -8.54
N GLN A 139 -6.84 -17.30 -8.62
CA GLN A 139 -7.63 -18.50 -8.30
C GLN A 139 -7.25 -19.68 -9.19
N MET A 140 -7.06 -19.46 -10.49
CA MET A 140 -6.58 -20.51 -11.40
C MET A 140 -5.18 -20.97 -11.03
N TYR A 141 -4.29 -20.06 -10.62
CA TYR A 141 -2.94 -20.40 -10.20
C TYR A 141 -2.94 -21.22 -8.90
N TRP A 142 -3.68 -20.80 -7.87
CA TRP A 142 -3.80 -21.54 -6.61
C TRP A 142 -4.45 -22.91 -6.81
N ALA A 143 -5.39 -23.06 -7.74
CA ALA A 143 -6.00 -24.35 -8.08
C ALA A 143 -5.03 -25.38 -8.68
N LEU A 144 -3.84 -24.95 -9.12
CA LEU A 144 -2.78 -25.86 -9.57
C LEU A 144 -2.00 -26.51 -8.41
N GLU A 145 -2.14 -26.00 -7.18
CA GLU A 145 -1.50 -26.51 -5.96
C GLU A 145 -0.01 -26.83 -6.14
N ILE A 146 0.73 -25.93 -6.80
CA ILE A 146 2.13 -26.14 -7.21
C ILE A 146 3.06 -26.36 -6.01
N SER A 147 2.70 -25.82 -4.84
CA SER A 147 3.45 -25.99 -3.61
C SER A 147 2.55 -26.24 -2.42
N ASP A 148 3.12 -26.74 -1.31
CA ASP A 148 2.36 -27.02 -0.09
C ASP A 148 1.68 -25.77 0.49
N THR A 149 2.20 -24.56 0.22
CA THR A 149 1.58 -23.30 0.67
C THR A 149 0.35 -22.89 -0.14
N HIS A 150 0.11 -23.55 -1.29
CA HIS A 150 -1.05 -23.31 -2.17
C HIS A 150 -2.16 -24.36 -2.03
N LYS A 151 -1.94 -25.43 -1.26
CA LYS A 151 -2.96 -26.46 -1.03
C LYS A 151 -4.23 -25.85 -0.45
N ASP A 152 -5.37 -26.21 -1.04
CA ASP A 152 -6.70 -25.74 -0.69
C ASP A 152 -6.90 -24.20 -0.74
N LYS A 153 -5.92 -23.41 -1.18
CA LYS A 153 -6.03 -21.94 -1.20
C LYS A 153 -7.08 -21.42 -2.18
N ALA A 154 -7.34 -22.15 -3.26
CA ALA A 154 -8.40 -21.78 -4.21
C ALA A 154 -9.82 -21.99 -3.68
N VAL A 155 -9.98 -22.73 -2.58
CA VAL A 155 -11.29 -23.03 -1.96
C VAL A 155 -11.40 -22.53 -0.52
N GLU A 156 -10.35 -21.86 -0.02
CA GLU A 156 -10.32 -21.31 1.32
C GLU A 156 -11.34 -20.18 1.49
N ASP A 157 -12.09 -20.23 2.60
CA ASP A 157 -13.03 -19.17 2.95
C ASP A 157 -12.30 -17.87 3.29
N CYS A 158 -12.68 -16.78 2.64
CA CYS A 158 -12.06 -15.49 2.90
C CYS A 158 -12.59 -14.85 4.20
N SER A 159 -11.66 -14.42 5.05
CA SER A 159 -11.92 -13.64 6.26
C SER A 159 -11.35 -12.22 6.15
N ALA A 160 -12.03 -11.28 6.82
CA ALA A 160 -11.61 -9.90 6.95
C ALA A 160 -10.38 -9.75 7.84
N ASP A 161 -9.45 -8.87 7.46
CA ASP A 161 -8.26 -8.56 8.27
C ASP A 161 -8.52 -7.50 9.34
N LEU A 162 -9.70 -6.88 9.35
CA LEU A 162 -10.08 -5.91 10.35
C LEU A 162 -10.25 -6.60 11.72
N GLN A 163 -9.26 -6.45 12.60
CA GLN A 163 -9.24 -7.04 13.95
C GLN A 163 -9.69 -6.06 15.05
N VAL A 164 -10.13 -4.86 14.66
CA VAL A 164 -10.42 -3.74 15.56
C VAL A 164 -11.76 -3.07 15.20
N PRO A 165 -12.35 -2.25 16.09
CA PRO A 165 -13.57 -1.52 15.77
C PRO A 165 -13.43 -0.67 14.49
N VAL A 166 -14.50 -0.62 13.71
CA VAL A 166 -14.55 -0.01 12.37
C VAL A 166 -13.95 1.40 12.33
N LEU A 167 -14.39 2.28 13.24
CA LEU A 167 -13.88 3.65 13.28
C LEU A 167 -12.38 3.71 13.58
N TYR A 168 -11.90 2.81 14.44
CA TYR A 168 -10.49 2.74 14.79
C TYR A 168 -9.65 2.20 13.62
N GLY A 169 -10.14 1.19 12.88
CA GLY A 169 -9.53 0.74 11.63
C GLY A 169 -9.48 1.85 10.58
N ALA A 170 -10.57 2.60 10.41
CA ALA A 170 -10.62 3.74 9.49
C ALA A 170 -9.62 4.84 9.86
N LEU A 171 -9.43 5.12 11.16
CA LEU A 171 -8.41 6.06 11.65
C LEU A 171 -6.99 5.55 11.37
N VAL A 172 -6.71 4.26 11.57
CA VAL A 172 -5.40 3.66 11.28
C VAL A 172 -5.08 3.76 9.79
N GLU A 173 -5.99 3.32 8.92
CA GLU A 173 -5.84 3.43 7.45
C GLU A 173 -5.68 4.89 7.02
N GLY A 174 -6.50 5.80 7.56
CA GLY A 174 -6.46 7.22 7.21
C GLY A 174 -5.19 7.94 7.67
N ILE A 175 -4.76 7.76 8.92
CA ILE A 175 -3.55 8.39 9.43
C ILE A 175 -2.32 7.84 8.71
N ALA A 176 -2.22 6.53 8.52
CA ALA A 176 -1.09 5.93 7.80
C ALA A 176 -1.06 6.40 6.34
N THR A 177 -2.20 6.43 5.65
CA THR A 177 -2.30 6.99 4.30
C THR A 177 -1.85 8.46 4.29
N CYS A 178 -2.30 9.28 5.24
CA CYS A 178 -1.88 10.67 5.36
C CYS A 178 -0.36 10.82 5.49
N LEU A 179 0.28 10.00 6.35
CA LEU A 179 1.73 10.04 6.54
C LEU A 179 2.49 9.59 5.29
N CYS A 180 2.05 8.51 4.64
CA CYS A 180 2.61 8.08 3.35
C CYS A 180 2.56 9.22 2.34
N ARG A 181 1.38 9.84 2.17
CA ARG A 181 1.20 10.92 1.19
C ARG A 181 1.99 12.17 1.50
N LEU A 182 2.10 12.56 2.77
CA LEU A 182 2.97 13.67 3.18
C LEU A 182 4.44 13.40 2.85
N ALA A 183 4.92 12.18 3.14
CA ALA A 183 6.28 11.76 2.81
C ALA A 183 6.51 11.75 1.29
N SER A 184 5.62 11.14 0.50
CA SER A 184 5.75 11.12 -0.96
C SER A 184 5.77 12.52 -1.56
N ARG A 185 4.96 13.45 -1.02
CA ARG A 185 4.93 14.86 -1.46
C ARG A 185 6.24 15.59 -1.13
N ALA A 186 6.73 15.44 0.10
CA ALA A 186 8.02 15.99 0.51
C ALA A 186 9.17 15.46 -0.37
N LEU A 187 9.17 14.15 -0.66
CA LEU A 187 10.17 13.53 -1.52
C LEU A 187 10.05 13.97 -2.99
N GLY A 188 8.83 14.19 -3.49
CA GLY A 188 8.59 14.75 -4.81
C GLY A 188 9.12 16.18 -4.97
N ASP A 189 8.95 17.02 -3.95
CA ASP A 189 9.43 18.40 -3.95
C ASP A 189 10.94 18.50 -3.75
N LEU A 190 11.49 17.78 -2.76
CA LEU A 190 12.92 17.82 -2.44
C LEU A 190 13.78 17.07 -3.47
N ASN A 191 13.17 16.09 -4.15
CA ASN A 191 13.80 15.21 -5.13
C ASN A 191 15.21 14.70 -4.71
N PRO A 192 15.36 14.11 -3.50
CA PRO A 192 16.64 13.65 -3.03
C PRO A 192 17.15 12.44 -3.84
N ARG A 193 18.46 12.17 -3.75
CA ARG A 193 19.03 10.95 -4.30
C ARG A 193 18.34 9.74 -3.65
N PHE A 194 17.81 8.83 -4.49
CA PHE A 194 17.04 7.66 -4.08
C PHE A 194 15.65 7.94 -3.50
N ALA A 195 14.99 9.05 -3.86
CA ALA A 195 13.62 9.38 -3.43
C ALA A 195 12.65 8.19 -3.51
N THR A 196 12.67 7.45 -4.63
CA THR A 196 11.83 6.24 -4.83
C THR A 196 12.06 5.16 -3.77
N ALA A 197 13.33 4.90 -3.41
CA ALA A 197 13.65 3.88 -2.41
C ALA A 197 13.26 4.34 -1.00
N ILE A 198 13.38 5.64 -0.71
CA ILE A 198 12.96 6.21 0.58
C ILE A 198 11.44 6.15 0.72
N ASP A 199 10.70 6.52 -0.33
CA ASP A 199 9.23 6.45 -0.36
C ASP A 199 8.74 5.01 -0.16
N ALA A 200 9.32 4.06 -0.90
CA ALA A 200 9.04 2.63 -0.75
C ALA A 200 9.34 2.13 0.66
N PHE A 201 10.44 2.58 1.28
CA PHE A 201 10.80 2.20 2.64
C PHE A 201 9.80 2.73 3.67
N ILE A 202 9.38 3.99 3.54
CA ILE A 202 8.40 4.62 4.43
C ILE A 202 7.05 3.90 4.33
N GLY A 203 6.55 3.70 3.11
CA GLY A 203 5.30 2.98 2.87
C GLY A 203 5.32 1.57 3.44
N THR A 204 6.36 0.79 3.12
CA THR A 204 6.52 -0.57 3.65
C THR A 204 6.60 -0.58 5.17
N SER A 205 7.36 0.34 5.78
CA SER A 205 7.53 0.43 7.23
C SER A 205 6.21 0.76 7.93
N LEU A 206 5.39 1.66 7.37
CA LEU A 206 4.09 2.00 7.93
C LEU A 206 3.12 0.82 7.92
N VAL A 207 3.23 -0.09 6.96
CA VAL A 207 2.47 -1.35 6.95
C VAL A 207 2.93 -2.24 8.10
N VAL A 208 4.24 -2.54 8.21
CA VAL A 208 4.73 -3.68 8.99
C VAL A 208 5.37 -3.36 10.35
N ALA A 209 5.68 -2.11 10.67
CA ALA A 209 6.59 -1.77 11.78
C ALA A 209 6.18 -2.39 13.13
N GLY A 210 4.94 -2.25 13.54
CA GLY A 210 4.40 -2.78 14.79
C GLY A 210 4.25 -4.30 14.81
N SER A 211 4.15 -4.95 13.65
CA SER A 211 4.21 -6.42 13.56
C SER A 211 5.63 -6.95 13.75
N LEU A 212 6.65 -6.22 13.29
CA LEU A 212 8.07 -6.60 13.45
C LEU A 212 8.59 -6.32 14.87
N TYR A 213 8.12 -5.26 15.53
CA TYR A 213 8.56 -4.86 16.88
C TYR A 213 7.63 -5.36 18.02
N ARG A 214 6.80 -6.37 17.73
CA ARG A 214 5.78 -6.95 18.63
C ARG A 214 6.28 -7.28 20.06
N ASN A 215 7.58 -7.56 20.23
CA ASN A 215 8.17 -7.95 21.51
C ASN A 215 8.88 -6.81 22.29
N THR A 216 8.90 -5.57 21.78
CA THR A 216 9.72 -4.49 22.38
C THR A 216 8.90 -3.27 22.84
N ILE A 217 7.59 -3.19 22.55
CA ILE A 217 6.77 -2.00 22.85
C ILE A 217 5.75 -2.29 23.97
N LEU A 218 6.12 -1.84 25.16
CA LEU A 218 5.31 -1.44 26.34
C LEU A 218 3.83 -1.88 26.34
N THR A 219 3.51 -2.93 27.09
CA THR A 219 2.18 -3.15 27.67
C THR A 219 1.86 -2.00 28.62
N TYR A 220 1.24 -0.93 28.12
CA TYR A 220 0.64 0.08 28.97
C TYR A 220 -0.67 -0.48 29.55
N ASN A 221 -0.65 -0.90 30.81
CA ASN A 221 -1.85 -1.21 31.57
C ASN A 221 -2.62 0.11 31.81
N TYR A 222 -3.58 0.41 30.93
CA TYR A 222 -4.44 1.58 31.08
C TYR A 222 -5.62 1.25 32.00
N GLN A 223 -5.73 1.98 33.12
CA GLN A 223 -6.82 1.85 34.09
C GLN A 223 -7.98 2.76 33.63
N GLU A 224 -9.18 2.19 33.48
CA GLU A 224 -10.35 2.88 32.92
C GLU A 224 -10.71 4.17 33.70
N ASN A 225 -10.58 5.33 33.06
CA ASN A 225 -11.12 6.60 33.57
C ASN A 225 -12.06 7.22 32.51
N PRO A 226 -13.38 7.19 32.70
CA PRO A 226 -14.34 7.45 31.61
C PRO A 226 -14.38 8.88 31.05
N ASN A 227 -13.74 9.88 31.69
CA ASN A 227 -13.99 11.29 31.37
C ASN A 227 -12.79 12.11 30.88
N ALA A 228 -11.56 11.56 30.83
CA ALA A 228 -10.35 12.30 30.40
C ALA A 228 -9.84 11.91 28.99
N ASP A 229 -10.54 11.00 28.30
CA ASP A 229 -9.84 10.07 27.42
C ASP A 229 -10.11 10.23 25.94
N PHE A 230 -11.04 11.07 25.49
CA PHE A 230 -11.40 11.01 24.07
C PHE A 230 -10.27 11.46 23.13
N TYR A 231 -9.62 12.59 23.43
CA TYR A 231 -8.55 13.13 22.58
C TYR A 231 -7.16 12.53 22.87
N LEU A 232 -6.87 12.20 24.13
CA LEU A 232 -5.58 11.62 24.53
C LEU A 232 -5.53 10.10 24.24
N SER A 233 -6.66 9.38 24.35
CA SER A 233 -6.73 7.94 24.00
C SER A 233 -6.63 7.68 22.51
N ILE A 234 -7.03 8.61 21.64
CA ILE A 234 -6.89 8.44 20.18
C ILE A 234 -5.41 8.59 19.79
N SER A 235 -4.73 9.66 20.23
CA SER A 235 -3.32 9.88 19.89
C SER A 235 -2.35 8.89 20.55
N CYS A 236 -2.65 8.37 21.75
CA CYS A 236 -1.78 7.39 22.42
C CYS A 236 -2.11 5.91 22.13
N LYS A 237 -3.31 5.56 21.63
CA LYS A 237 -3.64 4.14 21.33
C LYS A 237 -3.52 3.76 19.86
N VAL A 238 -3.65 4.70 18.90
CA VAL A 238 -3.46 4.40 17.47
C VAL A 238 -1.99 4.06 17.22
N ASN A 239 -1.66 2.79 17.46
CA ASN A 239 -0.34 2.22 17.22
C ASN A 239 -0.18 2.02 15.72
N LEU A 240 0.23 3.08 15.02
CA LEU A 240 0.29 3.11 13.56
C LEU A 240 1.15 2.01 12.97
N GLY A 241 2.21 1.58 13.68
CA GLY A 241 3.01 0.42 13.25
C GLY A 241 2.19 -0.88 13.18
N ARG A 242 1.07 -1.00 13.89
CA ARG A 242 0.23 -2.20 13.90
C ARG A 242 -0.84 -2.17 12.81
N ALA A 243 -0.69 -1.34 11.77
CA ALA A 243 -1.63 -1.30 10.66
C ALA A 243 -1.87 -2.68 10.03
N PHE A 244 -0.79 -3.45 9.78
CA PHE A 244 -0.91 -4.84 9.31
C PHE A 244 -1.76 -5.72 10.24
N ASP A 245 -1.58 -5.62 11.57
CA ASP A 245 -2.34 -6.41 12.54
C ASP A 245 -3.80 -5.94 12.71
N TYR A 246 -4.07 -4.65 12.50
CA TYR A 246 -5.36 -4.03 12.82
C TYR A 246 -6.34 -4.02 11.65
N SER A 247 -5.86 -3.74 10.44
CA SER A 247 -6.69 -3.60 9.25
C SER A 247 -6.13 -4.32 8.02
N GLY A 248 -4.98 -4.97 8.13
CA GLY A 248 -4.21 -5.48 6.98
C GLY A 248 -3.25 -4.44 6.38
N GLY A 249 -3.37 -3.15 6.75
CA GLY A 249 -2.47 -2.09 6.31
C GLY A 249 -2.50 -1.87 4.80
N TYR A 250 -3.70 -1.79 4.21
CA TYR A 250 -3.86 -1.78 2.76
C TYR A 250 -3.49 -0.43 2.14
N PHE A 251 -3.91 0.67 2.77
CA PHE A 251 -3.69 2.05 2.33
C PHE A 251 -4.02 2.29 0.85
N ASN A 252 -4.85 1.44 0.24
CA ASN A 252 -5.24 1.52 -1.17
C ASN A 252 -6.63 0.88 -1.31
N PRO A 253 -7.67 1.67 -1.66
CA PRO A 253 -9.03 1.17 -1.74
C PRO A 253 -9.23 0.05 -2.77
N VAL A 254 -8.54 0.08 -3.91
CA VAL A 254 -8.66 -0.97 -4.95
C VAL A 254 -8.01 -2.25 -4.49
N LEU A 255 -6.84 -2.16 -3.86
CA LEU A 255 -6.16 -3.32 -3.28
C LEU A 255 -7.04 -4.00 -2.21
N ALA A 256 -7.53 -3.23 -1.24
CA ALA A 256 -8.43 -3.75 -0.21
C ALA A 256 -9.69 -4.37 -0.82
N THR A 257 -10.24 -3.75 -1.87
CA THR A 257 -11.44 -4.26 -2.54
C THR A 257 -11.17 -5.59 -3.22
N SER A 258 -10.06 -5.70 -3.94
CA SER A 258 -9.70 -6.95 -4.62
C SER A 258 -9.48 -8.09 -3.64
N LEU A 259 -8.81 -7.83 -2.51
CA LEU A 259 -8.37 -8.88 -1.59
C LEU A 259 -9.43 -9.27 -0.55
N LYS A 260 -10.28 -8.32 -0.11
CA LYS A 260 -11.11 -8.50 1.09
C LYS A 260 -12.58 -8.10 0.95
N ALA A 261 -13.01 -7.49 -0.16
CA ALA A 261 -14.43 -7.13 -0.31
C ALA A 261 -15.31 -8.39 -0.34
N GLY A 262 -16.34 -8.41 0.51
CA GLY A 262 -17.27 -9.53 0.61
C GLY A 262 -16.79 -10.71 1.47
N CYS A 263 -15.60 -10.62 2.07
CA CYS A 263 -15.11 -11.62 3.01
C CYS A 263 -15.88 -11.59 4.34
N HIS A 264 -15.89 -12.72 5.05
CA HIS A 264 -16.58 -12.85 6.33
C HIS A 264 -15.90 -12.00 7.42
N GLY A 265 -16.70 -11.40 8.32
CA GLY A 265 -16.19 -10.64 9.47
C GLY A 265 -16.56 -9.15 9.47
N HIS A 266 -17.02 -8.60 8.34
CA HIS A 266 -17.56 -7.25 8.27
C HIS A 266 -18.64 -7.12 7.18
N SER A 267 -19.54 -6.15 7.34
CA SER A 267 -20.45 -5.72 6.28
C SER A 267 -19.72 -4.90 5.20
N LEU A 268 -20.31 -4.79 4.01
CA LEU A 268 -19.76 -3.95 2.93
C LEU A 268 -19.68 -2.47 3.32
N SER A 269 -20.59 -1.98 4.18
CA SER A 269 -20.55 -0.60 4.68
C SER A 269 -19.39 -0.36 5.62
N GLU A 270 -19.08 -1.32 6.49
CA GLU A 270 -17.94 -1.23 7.40
C GLU A 270 -16.63 -1.29 6.60
N PHE A 271 -16.55 -2.22 5.64
CA PHE A 271 -15.46 -2.29 4.68
C PHE A 271 -15.23 -0.94 3.97
N ALA A 272 -16.28 -0.35 3.38
CA ALA A 272 -16.19 0.93 2.70
C ALA A 272 -15.78 2.07 3.64
N THR A 273 -16.22 2.04 4.90
CA THR A 273 -15.85 3.04 5.90
C THR A 273 -14.35 2.98 6.20
N VAL A 274 -13.79 1.79 6.37
CA VAL A 274 -12.37 1.61 6.69
C VAL A 274 -11.48 1.89 5.48
N TYR A 275 -11.69 1.16 4.39
CA TYR A 275 -10.71 1.08 3.30
C TYR A 275 -10.92 2.09 2.19
N TRP A 276 -12.12 2.65 2.06
CA TRP A 276 -12.39 3.75 1.12
C TRP A 276 -12.43 5.09 1.84
N ALA A 277 -13.36 5.27 2.78
CA ALA A 277 -13.52 6.57 3.44
C ALA A 277 -12.29 6.95 4.29
N GLY A 278 -11.77 6.02 5.10
CA GLY A 278 -10.57 6.24 5.91
C GLY A 278 -9.34 6.63 5.06
N ALA A 279 -8.95 5.78 4.11
CA ALA A 279 -7.79 6.04 3.24
C ALA A 279 -7.95 7.34 2.41
N CYS A 280 -9.11 7.56 1.77
CA CYS A 280 -9.36 8.77 1.00
C CYS A 280 -9.33 10.03 1.89
N ALA A 281 -9.93 9.99 3.08
CA ALA A 281 -9.88 11.11 4.00
C ALA A 281 -8.44 11.43 4.43
N GLY A 282 -7.64 10.41 4.73
CA GLY A 282 -6.21 10.55 5.02
C GLY A 282 -5.42 11.23 3.90
N SER A 283 -5.61 10.75 2.67
CA SER A 283 -5.02 11.34 1.48
C SER A 283 -5.44 12.81 1.29
N ILE A 284 -6.74 13.12 1.38
CA ILE A 284 -7.25 14.50 1.25
C ILE A 284 -6.65 15.41 2.32
N VAL A 285 -6.62 14.97 3.58
CA VAL A 285 -6.01 15.72 4.69
C VAL A 285 -4.54 16.01 4.40
N SER A 286 -3.80 15.07 3.83
CA SER A 286 -2.39 15.27 3.45
C SER A 286 -2.20 16.42 2.46
N VAL A 287 -3.11 16.61 1.49
CA VAL A 287 -3.05 17.70 0.50
C VAL A 287 -3.08 19.06 1.20
N TYR A 288 -4.00 19.22 2.15
CA TYR A 288 -4.17 20.48 2.87
C TYR A 288 -3.07 20.70 3.91
N LEU A 289 -2.68 19.65 4.65
CA LEU A 289 -1.59 19.73 5.62
C LEU A 289 -0.28 20.12 4.94
N TYR A 290 0.03 19.53 3.77
CA TYR A 290 1.24 19.84 3.04
C TYR A 290 1.30 21.31 2.60
N LYS A 291 0.15 21.96 2.34
CA LYS A 291 0.08 23.38 1.96
C LYS A 291 0.27 24.34 3.14
N LEU A 292 0.28 23.86 4.39
CA LEU A 292 0.48 24.73 5.55
C LEU A 292 1.91 25.30 5.58
N PRO A 293 2.09 26.61 5.86
CA PRO A 293 3.41 27.24 5.90
C PRO A 293 4.39 26.53 6.85
N ILE A 294 3.91 26.11 8.02
CA ILE A 294 4.71 25.41 9.03
C ILE A 294 5.28 24.09 8.47
N ILE A 295 4.48 23.35 7.70
CA ILE A 295 4.92 22.09 7.10
C ILE A 295 5.90 22.36 5.97
N GLN A 296 5.63 23.36 5.12
CA GLN A 296 6.55 23.77 4.05
C GLN A 296 7.90 24.26 4.58
N GLU A 297 7.91 25.02 5.67
CA GLU A 297 9.12 25.49 6.34
C GLU A 297 9.91 24.33 6.94
N TYR A 298 9.24 23.36 7.57
CA TYR A 298 9.89 22.17 8.07
C TYR A 298 10.51 21.31 6.96
N VAL A 299 9.80 21.14 5.84
CA VAL A 299 10.25 20.30 4.70
C VAL A 299 11.40 20.95 3.94
N ARG A 300 11.32 22.25 3.66
CA ARG A 300 12.36 22.97 2.89
C ARG A 300 13.52 23.48 3.76
N GLY A 301 13.35 23.44 5.09
CA GLY A 301 14.22 24.10 6.05
C GLY A 301 14.09 25.63 5.97
N THR A 302 14.45 26.32 7.06
CA THR A 302 14.70 27.77 7.04
C THR A 302 15.95 28.06 6.22
N THR A 303 15.87 27.89 4.91
CA THR A 303 16.81 28.55 4.02
C THR A 303 16.26 29.94 3.79
N GLU A 304 16.86 30.94 4.45
CA GLU A 304 16.98 32.26 3.86
C GLU A 304 17.62 32.04 2.48
N VAL A 305 16.77 31.91 1.46
CA VAL A 305 17.17 32.13 0.09
C VAL A 305 17.56 33.59 0.07
N ASN A 306 18.86 33.86 -0.08
CA ASN A 306 19.37 35.21 -0.32
C ASN A 306 18.45 35.93 -1.32
N GLY A 307 17.64 36.84 -0.79
CA GLY A 307 17.27 38.08 -1.46
C GLY A 307 16.02 38.14 -2.33
N ASP A 308 15.40 37.04 -2.78
CA ASP A 308 14.22 37.18 -3.65
C ASP A 308 13.06 36.26 -3.24
N SER A 309 12.07 36.84 -2.58
CA SER A 309 10.78 36.21 -2.36
C SER A 309 10.06 36.00 -3.69
N ILE A 310 9.76 34.75 -4.06
CA ILE A 310 8.96 34.34 -5.23
C ILE A 310 7.52 34.93 -5.21
N TRP A 311 7.11 35.59 -4.12
CA TRP A 311 5.79 36.20 -3.96
C TRP A 311 5.78 37.74 -3.89
N ALA A 312 6.92 38.41 -4.10
CA ALA A 312 6.95 39.86 -4.30
C ALA A 312 6.65 40.18 -5.76
N GLY A 313 5.36 40.23 -6.09
CA GLY A 313 4.94 40.65 -7.43
C GLY A 313 3.48 40.35 -7.71
N LYS A 314 2.58 41.04 -7.01
CA LYS A 314 1.20 41.30 -7.46
C LYS A 314 0.56 42.41 -6.61
N GLU A 315 1.09 43.61 -6.76
CA GLU A 315 0.32 44.85 -6.60
C GLU A 315 0.64 45.72 -7.82
N ASP A 316 -0.34 45.81 -8.72
CA ASP A 316 -0.65 46.94 -9.59
C ASP A 316 -2.15 46.82 -9.94
#